data_AF-A0A420VDU9-F1
#
_entry.id   AF-A0A420VDU9-F1
#
_cell.length_a   1.000
_cell.length_b   1.000
_cell.length_c   1.000
_cell.angle_alpha   90.00
_cell.angle_beta   90.00
_cell.angle_gamma   90.00
#
_symmetry.space_group_name_H-M   'P 1'
#
loop_
_entity.id
_entity.type
_entity.pdbx_description
1 polymer ?
#
loop_
_entity_poly.entity_id
_entity_poly.type
_entity_poly.pdbx_seq_one_letter_code
_entity_poly.pdbx_strand_id
1 'polypeptide(L)'
;MGIDKTAADQILAEEIIQVDELRRKLKDEIPPGIEKSIRRFNLVVEEINEYEKNLDSLTPYMLSKLEFLYNKAEREAWKIAGYYKSQYQFYNGRSLTDRGREYINLRSGRTSDQRKWNINDSNYASRMKEGENLEIAGIYEGYFVAWKGIAQSYQGMQNTVKDMIKAISMEMN
;
A
#
# COMPACT_ATOMS: atom_id res chain seq x y z
N MET A 1 23.51 -38.48 1.94
CA MET A 1 22.03 -38.61 1.91
C MET A 1 21.47 -37.64 2.92
N GLY A 2 20.66 -36.69 2.47
CA GLY A 2 20.10 -35.61 3.27
C GLY A 2 20.22 -34.28 2.55
N ILE A 3 19.60 -34.16 1.36
CA ILE A 3 19.35 -32.83 0.78
C ILE A 3 18.18 -32.28 1.59
N ASP A 4 18.50 -31.23 2.34
CA ASP A 4 17.59 -30.45 3.16
C ASP A 4 16.41 -29.98 2.29
N LYS A 5 15.21 -30.50 2.54
CA LYS A 5 14.00 -30.21 1.78
C LYS A 5 13.40 -28.83 2.07
N THR A 6 14.05 -28.02 2.90
CA THR A 6 13.42 -26.83 3.51
C THR A 6 13.56 -25.53 2.70
N ALA A 7 14.47 -25.45 1.72
CA ALA A 7 14.67 -24.22 0.94
C ALA A 7 13.79 -24.13 -0.32
N ALA A 8 13.35 -25.27 -0.88
CA ALA A 8 12.54 -25.27 -2.10
C ALA A 8 11.07 -24.92 -1.85
N ASP A 9 10.53 -25.25 -0.67
CA ASP A 9 9.15 -24.95 -0.28
C ASP A 9 8.94 -23.49 0.19
N GLN A 10 10.02 -22.69 0.30
CA GLN A 10 9.97 -21.30 0.76
C GLN A 10 9.76 -20.27 -0.36
N ILE A 11 9.62 -20.67 -1.62
CA ILE A 11 9.83 -19.75 -2.75
C ILE A 11 8.54 -19.07 -3.26
N LEU A 12 7.34 -19.43 -2.80
CA LEU A 12 6.08 -18.90 -3.37
C LEU A 12 5.03 -18.39 -2.37
N ALA A 13 5.29 -18.45 -1.06
CA ALA A 13 4.31 -17.95 -0.10
C ALA A 13 4.33 -16.41 -0.07
N GLU A 14 3.24 -15.78 -0.51
CA GLU A 14 3.07 -14.34 -0.35
C GLU A 14 3.05 -13.96 1.14
N GLU A 15 3.84 -12.95 1.51
CA GLU A 15 3.96 -12.52 2.90
C GLU A 15 2.68 -11.84 3.41
N ILE A 16 2.18 -12.31 4.56
CA ILE A 16 1.04 -11.71 5.26
C ILE A 16 1.45 -10.37 5.85
N ILE A 17 0.68 -9.33 5.56
CA ILE A 17 0.99 -7.97 6.02
C ILE A 17 0.48 -7.77 7.44
N GLN A 18 1.39 -7.47 8.38
CA GLN A 18 1.04 -7.18 9.77
C GLN A 18 0.67 -5.69 9.95
N VAL A 19 -0.60 -5.44 10.28
CA VAL A 19 -1.17 -4.09 10.48
C VAL A 19 -0.44 -3.31 11.58
N ASP A 20 0.04 -3.99 12.62
CA ASP A 20 0.71 -3.32 13.75
C ASP A 20 2.11 -2.79 13.39
N GLU A 21 2.77 -3.37 12.39
CA GLU A 21 4.04 -2.83 11.87
C GLU A 21 3.80 -1.58 11.02
N LEU A 22 2.73 -1.59 10.21
CA LEU A 22 2.27 -0.44 9.45
C LEU A 22 1.88 0.74 10.36
N ARG A 23 1.20 0.47 11.48
CA ARG A 23 0.84 1.50 12.48
C ARG A 23 2.05 2.13 13.17
N ARG A 24 3.16 1.41 13.34
CA ARG A 24 4.38 1.98 13.94
C ARG A 24 5.14 2.88 12.96
N LYS A 25 5.05 2.58 11.66
CA LYS A 25 5.72 3.33 10.59
C LYS A 25 4.93 4.55 10.15
N LEU A 26 3.60 4.51 10.27
CA LEU A 26 2.71 5.64 10.02
C LEU A 26 2.57 6.47 11.30
N LYS A 27 2.76 7.79 11.21
CA LYS A 27 2.57 8.71 12.35
C LYS A 27 1.07 8.89 12.72
N ASP A 28 0.15 8.39 11.89
CA ASP A 28 -1.31 8.49 12.04
C ASP A 28 -1.99 7.12 12.22
N GLU A 29 -3.18 7.13 12.84
CA GLU A 29 -4.04 5.95 12.94
C GLU A 29 -4.59 5.53 11.56
N ILE A 30 -4.38 4.25 11.22
CA ILE A 30 -4.97 3.65 10.01
C ILE A 30 -6.49 3.57 10.20
N PRO A 31 -7.31 4.12 9.28
CA PRO A 31 -8.76 4.08 9.41
C PRO A 31 -9.30 2.64 9.47
N PRO A 32 -10.37 2.38 10.24
CA PRO A 32 -10.96 1.03 10.36
C PRO A 32 -11.35 0.41 9.02
N GLY A 33 -11.73 1.23 8.04
CA GLY A 33 -12.05 0.78 6.69
C GLY A 33 -10.84 0.17 5.96
N ILE A 34 -9.66 0.76 6.14
CA ILE A 34 -8.41 0.29 5.51
C ILE A 34 -7.88 -0.93 6.23
N GLU A 35 -7.95 -0.95 7.56
CA GLU A 35 -7.62 -2.15 8.34
C GLU A 35 -8.48 -3.35 7.91
N LYS A 36 -9.78 -3.13 7.69
CA LYS A 36 -10.69 -4.16 7.17
C LYS A 36 -10.29 -4.63 5.77
N SER A 37 -9.85 -3.73 4.89
CA SER A 37 -9.34 -4.08 3.57
C SER A 37 -8.05 -4.89 3.65
N ILE A 38 -7.09 -4.54 4.53
CA ILE A 38 -5.87 -5.31 4.74
C ILE A 38 -6.19 -6.71 5.26
N ARG A 39 -7.09 -6.84 6.26
CA ARG A 39 -7.51 -8.15 6.77
C ARG A 39 -8.14 -9.01 5.67
N ARG A 40 -9.01 -8.41 4.84
CA ARG A 40 -9.63 -9.11 3.71
C ARG A 40 -8.60 -9.52 2.66
N PHE A 41 -7.64 -8.66 2.37
CA PHE A 41 -6.54 -8.96 1.48
C PHE A 41 -5.75 -10.17 2.00
N ASN A 42 -5.32 -10.16 3.25
CA ASN A 42 -4.58 -11.27 3.86
C ASN A 42 -5.36 -12.59 3.83
N LEU A 43 -6.67 -12.57 4.14
CA LEU A 43 -7.51 -13.78 4.04
C LEU A 43 -7.57 -14.34 2.62
N VAL A 44 -7.62 -13.46 1.60
CA VAL A 44 -7.63 -13.89 0.20
C VAL A 44 -6.27 -14.45 -0.20
N VAL A 45 -5.18 -13.86 0.28
CA VAL A 45 -3.81 -14.37 0.07
C VAL A 45 -3.63 -15.76 0.67
N GLU A 46 -4.14 -16.01 1.87
CA GLU A 46 -4.13 -17.34 2.48
C GLU A 46 -4.87 -18.36 1.59
N GLU A 47 -6.05 -18.01 1.07
CA GLU A 47 -6.78 -18.86 0.13
C GLU A 47 -5.98 -19.11 -1.16
N ILE A 48 -5.38 -18.07 -1.75
CA ILE A 48 -4.53 -18.16 -2.95
C ILE A 48 -3.38 -19.13 -2.72
N ASN A 49 -2.64 -18.96 -1.62
CA ASN A 49 -1.50 -19.80 -1.25
C ASN A 49 -1.90 -21.28 -1.16
N GLU A 50 -3.10 -21.61 -0.67
CA GLU A 50 -3.58 -23.01 -0.65
C GLU A 50 -3.82 -23.58 -2.05
N TYR A 51 -4.33 -22.78 -3.00
CA TYR A 51 -4.49 -23.21 -4.39
C TYR A 51 -3.14 -23.36 -5.10
N GLU A 52 -2.20 -22.45 -4.85
CA GLU A 52 -0.90 -22.44 -5.53
C GLU A 52 0.01 -23.63 -5.12
N LYS A 53 -0.15 -24.17 -3.90
CA LYS A 53 0.61 -25.34 -3.43
C LYS A 53 0.58 -26.53 -4.40
N ASN A 54 -0.53 -26.72 -5.12
CA ASN A 54 -0.68 -27.82 -6.08
C ASN A 54 -1.26 -27.32 -7.41
N LEU A 55 -0.70 -26.23 -7.94
CA LEU A 55 -1.18 -25.55 -9.16
C LEU A 55 -1.39 -26.50 -10.35
N ASP A 56 -0.46 -27.44 -10.58
CA ASP A 56 -0.51 -28.40 -11.69
C ASP A 56 -1.69 -29.39 -11.60
N SER A 57 -2.24 -29.58 -10.39
CA SER A 57 -3.37 -30.49 -10.16
C SER A 57 -4.73 -29.79 -10.25
N LEU A 58 -4.74 -28.46 -10.46
CA LEU A 58 -5.98 -27.70 -10.45
C LEU A 58 -6.81 -27.99 -11.69
N THR A 59 -8.05 -28.36 -11.45
CA THR A 59 -9.07 -28.46 -12.51
C THR A 59 -9.39 -27.08 -13.10
N PRO A 60 -9.93 -26.99 -14.34
CA PRO A 60 -10.35 -25.71 -14.92
C PRO A 60 -11.27 -24.89 -14.01
N TYR A 61 -12.17 -25.57 -13.28
CA TYR A 61 -13.05 -24.91 -12.31
C TYR A 61 -12.29 -24.31 -11.11
N MET A 62 -11.26 -25.00 -10.61
CA MET A 62 -10.40 -24.50 -9.54
C MET A 62 -9.53 -23.34 -10.03
N LEU A 63 -9.04 -23.38 -11.27
CA LEU A 63 -8.35 -22.26 -11.90
C LEU A 63 -9.27 -21.04 -12.03
N SER A 64 -10.53 -21.21 -12.41
CA SER A 64 -11.50 -20.09 -12.42
C SER A 64 -11.75 -19.50 -11.03
N LYS A 65 -11.72 -20.32 -9.97
CA LYS A 65 -11.78 -19.82 -8.59
C LYS A 65 -10.53 -19.04 -8.21
N LEU A 66 -9.35 -19.54 -8.56
CA LEU A 66 -8.09 -18.85 -8.33
C LEU A 66 -8.04 -17.50 -9.05
N GLU A 67 -8.54 -17.44 -10.30
CA GLU A 67 -8.71 -16.18 -11.03
C GLU A 67 -9.59 -15.18 -10.26
N PHE A 68 -10.72 -15.65 -9.72
CA PHE A 68 -11.61 -14.82 -8.91
C PHE A 68 -10.94 -14.32 -7.62
N LEU A 69 -10.14 -15.17 -6.96
CA LEU A 69 -9.37 -14.77 -5.79
C LEU A 69 -8.34 -13.70 -6.13
N TYR A 70 -7.61 -13.83 -7.25
CA TYR A 70 -6.70 -12.79 -7.73
C TYR A 70 -7.41 -11.47 -7.99
N ASN A 71 -8.59 -11.48 -8.60
CA ASN A 71 -9.37 -10.25 -8.80
C ASN A 71 -9.81 -9.62 -7.46
N LYS A 72 -10.11 -10.44 -6.45
CA LYS A 72 -10.50 -9.97 -5.11
C LYS A 72 -9.30 -9.36 -4.37
N ALA A 73 -8.12 -9.99 -4.45
CA ALA A 73 -6.87 -9.46 -3.90
C ALA A 73 -6.51 -8.11 -4.56
N GLU A 74 -6.56 -8.05 -5.89
CA GLU A 74 -6.34 -6.83 -6.68
C GLU A 74 -7.23 -5.68 -6.20
N ARG A 75 -8.55 -5.93 -6.04
CA ARG A 75 -9.51 -4.90 -5.60
C ARG A 75 -9.21 -4.39 -4.20
N GLU A 76 -8.87 -5.26 -3.26
CA GLU A 76 -8.52 -4.80 -1.90
C GLU A 76 -7.18 -4.05 -1.90
N ALA A 77 -6.20 -4.48 -2.68
CA ALA A 77 -4.93 -3.76 -2.86
C ALA A 77 -5.14 -2.35 -3.44
N TRP A 78 -6.03 -2.19 -4.45
CA TRP A 78 -6.36 -0.87 -4.99
C TRP A 78 -7.05 0.06 -3.99
N LYS A 79 -7.90 -0.46 -3.10
CA LYS A 79 -8.52 0.36 -2.03
C LYS A 79 -7.46 0.88 -1.07
N ILE A 80 -6.52 0.02 -0.69
CA ILE A 80 -5.42 0.36 0.21
C ILE A 80 -4.49 1.39 -0.46
N ALA A 81 -4.10 1.15 -1.72
CA ALA A 81 -3.33 2.10 -2.52
C ALA A 81 -4.04 3.46 -2.64
N GLY A 82 -5.35 3.46 -2.90
CA GLY A 82 -6.16 4.67 -3.01
C GLY A 82 -6.14 5.52 -1.74
N TYR A 83 -6.21 4.89 -0.57
CA TYR A 83 -6.05 5.59 0.70
C TYR A 83 -4.68 6.26 0.81
N TYR A 84 -3.59 5.52 0.61
CA TYR A 84 -2.25 6.10 0.71
C TYR A 84 -2.00 7.22 -0.31
N LYS A 85 -2.55 7.09 -1.52
CA LYS A 85 -2.55 8.17 -2.51
C LYS A 85 -3.24 9.42 -2.00
N SER A 86 -4.40 9.28 -1.37
CA SER A 86 -5.16 10.41 -0.80
C SER A 86 -4.38 11.11 0.32
N GLN A 87 -3.71 10.35 1.19
CA GLN A 87 -2.93 10.91 2.29
C GLN A 87 -1.68 11.62 1.77
N TYR A 88 -0.98 11.02 0.82
CA TYR A 88 0.12 11.67 0.11
C TYR A 88 -0.30 13.03 -0.46
N GLN A 89 -1.40 13.08 -1.23
CA GLN A 89 -1.90 14.32 -1.83
C GLN A 89 -2.32 15.35 -0.78
N PHE A 90 -2.94 14.90 0.31
CA PHE A 90 -3.35 15.77 1.42
C PHE A 90 -2.15 16.45 2.07
N TYR A 91 -1.15 15.67 2.51
CA TYR A 91 0.02 16.21 3.20
C TYR A 91 0.90 17.05 2.27
N ASN A 92 1.04 16.64 1.00
CA ASN A 92 1.76 17.41 0.00
C ASN A 92 1.09 18.78 -0.24
N GLY A 93 -0.25 18.82 -0.43
CA GLY A 93 -0.98 20.08 -0.59
C GLY A 93 -0.99 20.95 0.68
N ARG A 94 -1.01 20.33 1.86
CA ARG A 94 -0.97 21.02 3.15
C ARG A 94 0.38 21.69 3.41
N SER A 95 1.49 21.12 2.96
CA SER A 95 2.85 21.62 3.19
C SER A 95 3.01 23.12 2.84
N LEU A 96 2.56 23.52 1.64
CA LEU A 96 2.62 24.90 1.15
C LEU A 96 1.68 25.83 1.91
N THR A 97 0.48 25.34 2.24
CA THR A 97 -0.53 26.12 2.95
C THR A 97 -0.07 26.42 4.38
N ASP A 98 0.45 25.41 5.08
CA ASP A 98 0.93 25.55 6.46
C ASP A 98 2.19 26.38 6.52
N ARG A 99 3.09 26.28 5.54
CA ARG A 99 4.22 27.21 5.39
C ARG A 99 3.77 28.66 5.29
N GLY A 100 2.83 28.95 4.38
CA GLY A 100 2.31 30.31 4.19
C GLY A 100 1.65 30.86 5.45
N ARG A 101 0.82 30.04 6.12
CA ARG A 101 0.17 30.41 7.38
C ARG A 101 1.18 30.66 8.50
N GLU A 102 2.15 29.78 8.66
CA GLU A 102 3.20 29.90 9.68
C GLU A 102 4.01 31.18 9.49
N TYR A 103 4.45 31.45 8.26
CA TYR A 103 5.17 32.68 7.93
C TYR A 103 4.36 33.93 8.28
N ILE A 104 3.07 33.97 7.93
CA ILE A 104 2.17 35.10 8.25
C ILE A 104 2.01 35.23 9.76
N ASN A 105 1.82 34.13 10.50
CA ASN A 105 1.65 34.16 11.95
C ASN A 105 2.88 34.72 12.66
N LEU A 106 4.08 34.25 12.30
CA LEU A 106 5.37 34.70 12.84
C LEU A 106 5.66 36.18 12.52
N ARG A 107 5.23 36.66 11.34
CA ARG A 107 5.40 38.05 10.90
C ARG A 107 4.35 39.00 11.46
N SER A 108 3.13 38.52 11.69
CA SER A 108 2.03 39.33 12.20
C SER A 108 2.04 39.50 13.72
N GLY A 109 2.80 38.67 14.44
CA GLY A 109 2.84 38.70 15.91
C GLY A 109 1.52 38.24 16.55
N ARG A 110 0.74 37.43 15.82
CA ARG A 110 -0.56 36.87 16.29
C ARG A 110 -0.41 35.70 17.25
N THR A 111 0.80 35.17 17.42
CA THR A 111 1.13 34.19 18.45
C THR A 111 1.22 34.91 19.79
N SER A 112 0.51 34.41 20.81
CA SER A 112 0.19 35.10 22.06
C SER A 112 1.37 35.65 22.88
N ASP A 113 2.61 35.26 22.58
CA ASP A 113 3.76 35.53 23.46
C ASP A 113 5.03 36.11 22.82
N GLN A 114 5.09 36.47 21.52
CA GLN A 114 6.39 36.88 20.94
C GLN A 114 6.38 38.09 19.99
N ARG A 115 7.43 38.92 20.15
CA ARG A 115 7.85 39.99 19.23
C ARG A 115 7.89 39.46 17.80
N LYS A 116 7.51 40.30 16.82
CA LYS A 116 7.57 39.97 15.39
C LYS A 116 8.93 39.38 15.04
N TRP A 117 8.94 38.19 14.45
CA TRP A 117 10.17 37.53 14.05
C TRP A 117 10.78 38.23 12.82
N ASN A 118 12.11 38.20 12.73
CA ASN A 118 12.81 38.71 11.56
C ASN A 118 12.45 37.86 10.32
N ILE A 119 12.62 38.44 9.12
CA ILE A 119 12.25 37.80 7.85
C ILE A 119 12.97 36.46 7.68
N ASN A 120 14.27 36.41 8.00
CA ASN A 120 15.07 35.19 7.86
C ASN A 120 14.60 34.08 8.82
N ASP A 121 14.35 34.42 10.08
CA ASP A 121 13.91 33.45 11.09
C ASP A 121 12.50 32.92 10.79
N SER A 122 11.61 33.80 10.31
CA SER A 122 10.25 33.43 9.87
C SER A 122 10.28 32.51 8.65
N ASN A 123 11.17 32.77 7.69
CA ASN A 123 11.36 31.92 6.51
C ASN A 123 11.93 30.55 6.89
N TYR A 124 12.90 30.52 7.80
CA TYR A 124 13.48 29.27 8.27
C TYR A 124 12.43 28.42 8.99
N ALA A 125 11.74 28.98 9.99
CA ALA A 125 10.73 28.25 10.76
C ALA A 125 9.56 27.73 9.89
N SER A 126 9.05 28.55 8.97
CA SER A 126 7.97 28.12 8.07
C SER A 126 8.39 27.03 7.08
N ARG A 127 9.67 26.99 6.67
CA ARG A 127 10.23 25.89 5.86
C ARG A 127 10.43 24.60 6.66
N MET A 128 10.73 24.69 7.95
CA MET A 128 10.77 23.48 8.80
C MET A 128 9.40 22.80 8.84
N LYS A 129 8.33 23.59 8.97
CA LYS A 129 6.93 23.10 8.96
C LYS A 129 6.46 22.57 7.60
N GLU A 130 6.99 23.14 6.51
CA GLU A 130 6.85 22.55 5.18
C GLU A 130 7.51 21.17 5.12
N GLY A 131 8.75 21.07 5.61
CA GLY A 131 9.53 19.83 5.66
C GLY A 131 8.84 18.70 6.42
N GLU A 132 8.24 19.00 7.58
CA GLU A 132 7.48 18.03 8.37
C GLU A 132 6.34 17.38 7.56
N ASN A 133 5.58 18.19 6.82
CA ASN A 133 4.48 17.69 5.98
C ASN A 133 5.01 16.91 4.76
N LEU A 134 6.12 17.33 4.17
CA LEU A 134 6.74 16.64 3.04
C LEU A 134 7.33 15.28 3.44
N GLU A 135 7.91 15.17 4.64
CA GLU A 135 8.39 13.90 5.19
C GLU A 135 7.23 12.90 5.32
N ILE A 136 6.11 13.35 5.90
CA ILE A 136 4.90 12.52 6.04
C ILE A 136 4.35 12.13 4.65
N ALA A 137 4.29 13.08 3.72
CA ALA A 137 3.85 12.81 2.36
C ALA A 137 4.72 11.74 1.67
N GLY A 138 6.04 11.79 1.85
CA GLY A 138 6.97 10.80 1.29
C GLY A 138 6.74 9.38 1.82
N ILE A 139 6.41 9.24 3.11
CA ILE A 139 6.04 7.93 3.69
C ILE A 139 4.79 7.38 2.99
N TYR A 140 3.74 8.21 2.86
CA TYR A 140 2.50 7.80 2.20
C TYR A 140 2.68 7.51 0.70
N GLU A 141 3.54 8.25 0.01
CA GLU A 141 3.90 7.98 -1.39
C GLU A 141 4.55 6.60 -1.54
N GLY A 142 5.50 6.26 -0.66
CA GLY A 142 6.16 4.95 -0.66
C GLY A 142 5.14 3.81 -0.52
N TYR A 143 4.19 3.94 0.41
CA TYR A 143 3.12 2.95 0.57
C TYR A 143 2.17 2.90 -0.62
N PHE A 144 1.82 4.05 -1.21
CA PHE A 144 1.01 4.07 -2.42
C PHE A 144 1.69 3.31 -3.57
N VAL A 145 2.98 3.56 -3.81
CA VAL A 145 3.75 2.88 -4.87
C VAL A 145 3.81 1.38 -4.61
N ALA A 146 4.11 0.97 -3.38
CA ALA A 146 4.15 -0.45 -3.00
C ALA A 146 2.80 -1.15 -3.27
N TRP A 147 1.70 -0.60 -2.75
CA TRP A 147 0.38 -1.20 -2.91
C TRP A 147 -0.15 -1.16 -4.34
N LYS A 148 0.22 -0.13 -5.12
CA LYS A 148 -0.02 -0.10 -6.56
C LYS A 148 0.70 -1.24 -7.26
N GLY A 149 1.98 -1.48 -6.92
CA GLY A 149 2.75 -2.60 -7.46
C GLY A 149 2.09 -3.95 -7.15
N ILE A 150 1.70 -4.16 -5.89
CA ILE A 150 0.96 -5.35 -5.45
C ILE A 150 -0.32 -5.56 -6.27
N ALA A 151 -1.15 -4.51 -6.43
CA ALA A 151 -2.37 -4.61 -7.23
C ALA A 151 -2.09 -4.99 -8.69
N GLN A 152 -1.07 -4.38 -9.31
CA GLN A 152 -0.68 -4.69 -10.68
C GLN A 152 -0.16 -6.12 -10.84
N SER A 153 0.55 -6.66 -9.84
CA SER A 153 1.00 -8.05 -9.83
C SER A 153 -0.18 -9.03 -9.87
N TYR A 154 -1.21 -8.84 -9.03
CA TYR A 154 -2.40 -9.69 -9.06
C TYR A 154 -3.20 -9.57 -10.35
N GLN A 155 -3.24 -8.39 -10.95
CA GLN A 155 -3.82 -8.21 -12.29
C GLN A 155 -3.06 -9.06 -13.32
N GLY A 156 -1.73 -9.12 -13.23
CA GLY A 156 -0.88 -10.00 -14.03
C GLY A 156 -1.23 -11.47 -13.81
N MET A 157 -1.27 -11.92 -12.56
CA MET A 157 -1.61 -13.31 -12.20
C MET A 157 -3.01 -13.70 -12.69
N GLN A 158 -3.99 -12.79 -12.61
CA GLN A 158 -5.33 -13.02 -13.15
C GLN A 158 -5.28 -13.34 -14.66
N ASN A 159 -4.48 -12.60 -15.41
CA ASN A 159 -4.35 -12.82 -16.86
C ASN A 159 -3.65 -14.15 -17.16
N THR A 160 -2.61 -14.50 -16.40
CA THR A 160 -1.92 -15.78 -16.52
C THR A 160 -2.88 -16.96 -16.32
N VAL A 161 -3.71 -16.92 -15.27
CA VAL A 161 -4.69 -17.99 -15.02
C VAL A 161 -5.74 -18.07 -16.13
N LYS A 162 -6.21 -16.94 -16.67
CA LYS A 162 -7.12 -16.94 -17.83
C LYS A 162 -6.50 -17.63 -19.04
N ASP A 163 -5.23 -17.40 -19.30
CA ASP A 163 -4.54 -18.01 -20.43
C ASP A 163 -4.31 -19.51 -20.21
N MET A 164 -4.06 -19.95 -18.97
CA MET A 164 -4.06 -21.38 -18.62
C MET A 164 -5.41 -22.06 -18.90
N ILE A 165 -6.52 -21.44 -18.48
CA ILE A 165 -7.87 -21.97 -18.72
C ILE A 165 -8.16 -22.10 -20.22
N LYS A 166 -7.78 -21.10 -21.02
CA LYS A 166 -7.92 -21.14 -22.48
C LYS A 166 -7.08 -22.24 -23.10
N ALA A 167 -5.82 -22.39 -22.67
CA ALA A 167 -4.92 -23.43 -23.18
C ALA A 167 -5.50 -24.83 -22.94
N ILE A 168 -5.96 -25.11 -21.71
CA ILE A 168 -6.62 -26.40 -21.38
C ILE A 168 -7.85 -26.62 -22.27
N SER A 169 -8.65 -25.57 -22.48
CA SER A 169 -9.85 -25.66 -23.35
C SER A 169 -9.51 -25.94 -24.81
N MET A 170 -8.34 -25.53 -25.29
CA MET A 170 -7.86 -25.82 -26.65
C MET A 170 -7.34 -27.25 -26.78
N GLU A 171 -6.66 -27.80 -25.77
CA GLU A 171 -6.16 -29.19 -25.79
C GLU A 171 -7.28 -30.25 -25.70
N MET A 172 -8.45 -29.87 -25.17
CA MET A 172 -9.61 -30.77 -25.05
C MET A 172 -10.47 -30.86 -26.32
N ASN A 173 -10.22 -30.04 -27.34
CA ASN A 173 -10.90 -30.05 -28.64
C ASN A 173 -10.01 -30.65 -29.73
#